data_AF-A0A6G6K2P6-F1
#
_entry.id   AF-A0A6G6K2P6-F1
#
_cell.length_a   1.000
_cell.length_b   1.000
_cell.length_c   1.000
_cell.angle_alpha   90.00
_cell.angle_beta   90.00
_cell.angle_gamma   90.00
#
_symmetry.space_group_name_H-M   'P 1'
#
loop_
_entity.id
_entity.type
_entity.pdbx_description
1 polymer ?
#
loop_
_entity_poly.entity_id
_entity_poly.type
_entity_poly.pdbx_seq_one_letter_code
_entity_poly.pdbx_strand_id
1 'polypeptide(L)'
;MKLFYSATTPEVAVLATREEYRALTEALRTPGQARMHASQEGNPEPYAAFLQGIVVTCGGEERVSVIVNPECSTLEFRGCGASLAMLAVNVASFGAEADMDSHSHEEYYEGHFYLEKDSLPVVFELH
;
A
#
# COMPACT_ATOMS: atom_id res chain seq x y z
N MET A 1 -3.57 -11.34 3.35
CA MET A 1 -2.67 -10.23 3.05
C MET A 1 -1.58 -10.24 4.09
N LYS A 2 -0.33 -10.15 3.64
CA LYS A 2 0.86 -9.97 4.47
C LYS A 2 1.53 -8.67 4.06
N LEU A 3 2.03 -7.96 5.06
CA LEU A 3 2.70 -6.68 4.88
C LEU A 3 4.07 -6.77 5.51
N PHE A 4 5.12 -6.59 4.71
CA PHE A 4 6.49 -6.69 5.17
C PHE A 4 7.13 -5.32 5.11
N TYR A 5 7.83 -4.92 6.17
CA TYR A 5 8.56 -3.66 6.20
C TYR A 5 10.07 -3.92 6.23
N SER A 6 10.79 -3.32 5.26
CA SER A 6 12.25 -3.30 5.24
C SER A 6 12.73 -1.97 5.82
N ALA A 7 13.39 -2.02 6.98
CA ALA A 7 14.08 -0.85 7.53
C ALA A 7 15.37 -0.51 6.76
N THR A 8 15.89 -1.44 5.96
CA THR A 8 17.17 -1.29 5.23
C THR A 8 16.98 -0.56 3.90
N THR A 9 15.90 -0.85 3.17
CA THR A 9 15.54 -0.24 1.87
C THR A 9 14.37 0.77 1.96
N PRO A 10 14.05 1.23 3.18
CA PRO A 10 12.75 1.83 3.58
C PRO A 10 11.53 1.54 2.67
N GLU A 11 11.25 0.27 2.36
CA GLU A 11 10.11 -0.11 1.51
C GLU A 11 9.12 -1.01 2.25
N VAL A 12 7.88 -1.07 1.74
CA VAL A 12 6.86 -2.00 2.21
C VAL A 12 6.44 -2.94 1.09
N ALA A 13 6.55 -4.24 1.30
CA ALA A 13 6.00 -5.24 0.40
C ALA A 13 4.60 -5.67 0.86
N VAL A 14 3.67 -5.71 -0.09
CA VAL A 14 2.27 -6.13 0.09
C VAL A 14 2.09 -7.42 -0.70
N LEU A 15 1.97 -8.53 0.02
CA LEU A 15 1.70 -9.83 -0.56
C LEU A 15 0.23 -10.18 -0.29
N ALA A 16 -0.58 -10.22 -1.35
CA ALA A 16 -2.03 -10.32 -1.21
C ALA A 16 -2.65 -11.16 -2.33
N THR A 17 -3.82 -11.73 -2.04
CA THR A 17 -4.62 -12.41 -3.08
C THR A 17 -5.34 -11.39 -3.96
N ARG A 18 -5.87 -11.82 -5.11
CA ARG A 18 -6.68 -10.95 -5.99
C ARG A 18 -7.90 -10.36 -5.27
N GLU A 19 -8.53 -11.12 -4.38
CA GLU A 19 -9.67 -10.65 -3.60
C GLU A 19 -9.26 -9.55 -2.62
N GLU A 20 -8.09 -9.70 -1.99
CA GLU A 20 -7.54 -8.71 -1.07
C GLU A 20 -7.11 -7.43 -1.80
N TYR A 21 -6.60 -7.53 -3.03
CA TYR A 21 -6.35 -6.36 -3.88
C TYR A 21 -7.62 -5.63 -4.28
N ARG A 22 -8.71 -6.35 -4.54
CA ARG A 22 -10.03 -5.74 -4.76
C ARG A 22 -10.50 -5.01 -3.50
N ALA A 23 -10.37 -5.61 -2.33
CA ALA A 23 -10.71 -4.98 -1.07
C ALA A 23 -9.85 -3.72 -0.79
N LEU A 24 -8.56 -3.75 -1.11
CA LEU A 24 -7.68 -2.57 -1.00
C LEU A 24 -8.09 -1.46 -1.98
N THR A 25 -8.44 -1.83 -3.22
CA THR A 25 -8.97 -0.89 -4.21
C THR A 25 -10.23 -0.18 -3.71
N GLU A 26 -11.15 -0.92 -3.07
CA GLU A 26 -12.37 -0.37 -2.49
C GLU A 26 -12.06 0.55 -1.29
N ALA A 27 -11.13 0.16 -0.42
CA ALA A 27 -10.68 0.98 0.70
C ALA A 27 -10.09 2.31 0.22
N LEU A 28 -9.26 2.31 -0.82
CA LEU A 28 -8.68 3.51 -1.44
C LEU A 28 -9.73 4.48 -2.01
N ARG A 29 -10.90 3.96 -2.41
CA ARG A 29 -12.01 4.77 -2.96
C ARG A 29 -13.03 5.20 -1.92
N THR A 30 -12.93 4.71 -0.69
CA THR A 30 -13.89 4.99 0.37
C THR A 30 -13.62 6.37 0.99
N PRO A 31 -14.59 7.30 1.00
CA PRO A 31 -14.45 8.57 1.71
C PRO A 31 -14.22 8.37 3.21
N GLY A 32 -13.48 9.29 3.85
CA GLY A 32 -13.18 9.18 5.28
C GLY A 32 -12.02 8.24 5.55
N GLN A 33 -12.21 7.28 6.47
CA GLN A 33 -11.14 6.36 6.88
C GLN A 33 -11.57 4.90 6.69
N ALA A 34 -10.67 4.10 6.12
CA ALA A 34 -10.82 2.65 6.00
C ALA A 34 -9.62 1.95 6.66
N ARG A 35 -9.85 0.77 7.25
CA ARG A 35 -8.81 -0.06 7.87
C ARG A 35 -8.92 -1.49 7.39
N MET A 36 -7.78 -2.08 7.06
CA MET A 36 -7.65 -3.49 6.70
C MET A 36 -6.63 -4.15 7.61
N HIS A 37 -6.94 -5.35 8.08
CA HIS A 37 -6.03 -6.14 8.91
C HIS A 37 -5.14 -7.04 8.02
N ALA A 38 -3.87 -7.17 8.40
CA ALA A 38 -2.94 -8.09 7.77
C ALA A 38 -2.59 -9.24 8.71
N SER A 39 -2.20 -10.37 8.14
CA SER A 39 -1.65 -11.49 8.90
C SER A 39 -0.21 -11.19 9.30
N GLN A 40 0.13 -11.51 10.54
CA GLN A 40 1.49 -11.46 11.08
C GLN A 40 2.07 -12.87 11.29
N GLU A 41 1.46 -13.89 10.67
CA GLU A 41 1.89 -15.28 10.79
C GLU A 41 3.05 -15.61 9.84
N GLY A 42 4.08 -16.27 10.38
CA GLY A 42 5.23 -16.77 9.63
C GLY A 42 6.55 -16.15 10.08
N ASN A 43 7.56 -16.23 9.21
CA ASN A 43 8.86 -15.58 9.38
C ASN A 43 8.91 -14.35 8.45
N PRO A 44 9.20 -13.13 8.96
CA PRO A 44 9.28 -11.95 8.11
C PRO A 44 10.57 -11.87 7.29
N GLU A 45 11.59 -12.70 7.54
CA GLU A 45 12.84 -12.67 6.77
C GLU A 45 12.60 -12.78 5.24
N PRO A 46 13.27 -11.95 4.42
CA PRO A 46 14.41 -11.07 4.75
C PRO A 46 14.04 -9.69 5.30
N TYR A 47 12.74 -9.40 5.49
CA TYR A 47 12.27 -8.13 6.03
C TYR A 47 12.40 -8.06 7.56
N ALA A 48 12.35 -6.84 8.09
CA ALA A 48 12.56 -6.62 9.52
C ALA A 48 11.32 -6.98 10.36
N ALA A 49 10.11 -6.76 9.83
CA ALA A 49 8.87 -6.98 10.58
C ALA A 49 7.63 -7.14 9.67
N PHE A 50 6.58 -7.73 10.25
CA PHE A 50 5.23 -7.66 9.71
C PHE A 50 4.50 -6.42 10.20
N LEU A 51 3.78 -5.73 9.31
CA LEU A 51 2.81 -4.70 9.70
C LEU A 51 1.46 -5.35 10.05
N GLN A 52 0.73 -4.74 10.98
CA GLN A 52 -0.58 -5.18 11.45
C GLN A 52 -1.71 -4.93 10.45
N GLY A 53 -1.51 -4.03 9.48
CA GLY A 53 -2.54 -3.69 8.52
C GLY A 53 -2.29 -2.42 7.71
N ILE A 54 -3.30 -2.05 6.93
CA ILE A 54 -3.35 -0.84 6.11
C ILE A 54 -4.42 0.10 6.67
N VAL A 55 -4.11 1.39 6.73
CA VAL A 55 -5.08 2.46 6.99
C VAL A 55 -5.11 3.40 5.78
N VAL A 56 -6.30 3.62 5.23
CA VAL A 56 -6.51 4.61 4.18
C VAL A 56 -7.27 5.78 4.79
N THR A 57 -6.77 7.00 4.62
CA THR A 57 -7.45 8.23 5.04
C THR A 57 -7.64 9.14 3.85
N CYS A 58 -8.88 9.24 3.38
CA CYS A 58 -9.30 10.17 2.35
C CYS A 58 -9.67 11.52 2.97
N GLY A 59 -8.77 12.50 2.84
CA GLY A 59 -8.97 13.87 3.30
C GLY A 59 -7.68 14.66 3.38
N GLY A 60 -7.76 15.98 3.18
CA GLY A 60 -6.63 16.90 3.36
C GLY A 60 -5.76 17.06 2.11
N GLU A 61 -4.71 16.25 1.99
CA GLU A 61 -3.56 16.45 1.09
C GLU A 61 -3.91 16.29 -0.40
N GLU A 62 -3.27 17.07 -1.29
CA GLU A 62 -3.54 17.01 -2.73
C GLU A 62 -3.07 15.69 -3.35
N ARG A 63 -1.91 15.16 -2.91
CA ARG A 63 -1.36 13.89 -3.37
C ARG A 63 -1.42 12.84 -2.26
N VAL A 64 -1.11 11.61 -2.62
CA VAL A 64 -1.05 10.49 -1.69
C VAL A 64 0.31 10.48 -1.00
N SER A 65 0.31 10.56 0.33
CA SER A 65 1.45 10.20 1.16
C SER A 65 1.34 8.74 1.59
N VAL A 66 2.47 8.03 1.49
CA VAL A 66 2.61 6.64 1.95
C VAL A 66 3.61 6.59 3.09
N ILE A 67 3.16 6.21 4.28
CA ILE A 67 4.00 6.19 5.49
C ILE A 67 3.77 4.92 6.29
N VAL A 68 4.77 4.53 7.08
CA VAL A 68 4.59 3.52 8.14
C VAL A 68 4.38 4.25 9.46
N ASN A 69 3.29 3.93 10.15
CA ASN A 69 3.06 4.36 11.52
C ASN A 69 3.65 3.32 12.48
N PRO A 70 4.74 3.64 13.21
CA PRO A 70 5.40 2.68 14.07
C PRO A 70 4.58 2.35 15.32
N GLU A 71 3.78 3.29 15.84
CA GLU A 71 2.98 3.09 17.06
C GLU A 71 1.88 2.05 16.84
N CYS A 72 1.21 2.14 15.69
CA CYS A 72 0.15 1.21 15.31
C CYS A 72 0.66 0.04 14.45
N SER A 73 1.92 0.07 14.02
CA SER A 73 2.53 -0.86 13.05
C SER A 73 1.68 -1.00 11.78
N THR A 74 1.26 0.11 11.17
CA THR A 74 0.39 0.11 9.98
C THR A 74 1.03 0.84 8.81
N LEU A 75 0.79 0.35 7.58
CA LEU A 75 0.99 1.12 6.36
C LEU A 75 -0.16 2.10 6.21
N GLU A 76 0.12 3.38 6.01
CA GLU A 76 -0.90 4.40 5.84
C GLU A 76 -0.83 5.06 4.48
N PHE A 77 -1.98 5.11 3.80
CA PHE A 77 -2.20 5.90 2.60
C PHE A 77 -3.08 7.10 2.97
N ARG A 78 -2.60 8.32 2.76
CA ARG A 78 -3.37 9.54 3.04
C ARG A 78 -3.37 10.43 1.83
N GLY A 79 -4.50 11.03 1.47
CA GLY A 79 -4.57 11.94 0.34
C GLY A 79 -5.99 12.32 -0.02
N CYS A 80 -6.16 13.16 -1.03
CA CYS A 80 -7.48 13.50 -1.55
C CYS A 80 -8.05 12.33 -2.35
N GLY A 81 -9.38 12.32 -2.48
CA GLY A 81 -10.09 11.24 -3.17
C GLY A 81 -9.65 11.05 -4.64
N ALA A 82 -9.24 12.12 -5.34
CA ALA A 82 -8.77 12.01 -6.72
C ALA A 82 -7.43 11.27 -6.82
N SER A 83 -6.45 11.63 -5.99
CA SER A 83 -5.13 11.00 -5.98
C SER A 83 -5.19 9.56 -5.44
N LEU A 84 -6.01 9.31 -4.41
CA LEU A 84 -6.27 7.94 -3.94
C LEU A 84 -6.99 7.10 -4.98
N ALA A 85 -7.88 7.69 -5.79
CA ALA A 85 -8.51 6.98 -6.90
C ALA A 85 -7.50 6.59 -7.98
N MET A 86 -6.47 7.40 -8.24
CA MET A 86 -5.38 7.04 -9.17
C MET A 86 -4.57 5.86 -8.64
N LEU A 87 -4.18 5.89 -7.37
CA LEU A 87 -3.54 4.73 -6.73
C LEU A 87 -4.43 3.48 -6.81
N ALA A 88 -5.74 3.63 -6.57
CA ALA A 88 -6.69 2.53 -6.67
C ALA A 88 -6.79 1.95 -8.08
N VAL A 89 -6.61 2.75 -9.14
CA VAL A 89 -6.56 2.24 -10.52
C VAL A 89 -5.35 1.32 -10.70
N ASN A 90 -4.17 1.73 -10.25
CA ASN A 90 -2.95 0.93 -10.36
C ASN A 90 -3.07 -0.39 -9.58
N VAL A 91 -3.53 -0.33 -8.32
CA VAL A 91 -3.74 -1.51 -7.47
C VAL A 91 -4.77 -2.46 -8.10
N ALA A 92 -5.86 -1.93 -8.67
CA ALA A 92 -6.87 -2.73 -9.34
C ALA A 92 -6.33 -3.42 -10.61
N SER A 93 -5.58 -2.68 -11.44
CA SER A 93 -4.94 -3.22 -12.64
C SER A 93 -3.95 -4.33 -12.29
N PHE A 94 -3.07 -4.10 -11.31
CA PHE A 94 -2.15 -5.13 -10.83
C PHE A 94 -2.91 -6.37 -10.32
N GLY A 95 -3.87 -6.21 -9.41
CA GLY A 95 -4.64 -7.33 -8.87
C GLY A 95 -5.46 -8.11 -9.92
N ALA A 96 -5.80 -7.48 -11.05
CA ALA A 96 -6.52 -8.11 -12.16
C ALA A 96 -5.58 -8.83 -13.15
N GLU A 97 -4.38 -8.30 -13.39
CA GLU A 97 -3.50 -8.73 -14.49
C GLU A 97 -2.24 -9.48 -14.03
N ALA A 98 -1.84 -9.35 -12.76
CA ALA A 98 -0.63 -9.97 -12.23
C ALA A 98 -0.63 -11.50 -12.34
N ASP A 99 0.52 -12.07 -12.68
CA ASP A 99 0.83 -13.50 -12.52
C ASP A 99 1.63 -13.73 -11.22
N MET A 100 1.87 -14.99 -10.85
CA MET A 100 2.53 -15.37 -9.59
C MET A 100 3.93 -14.74 -9.38
N ASP A 101 4.66 -14.46 -10.47
CA ASP A 101 6.00 -13.85 -10.41
C ASP A 101 5.97 -12.33 -10.64
N SER A 102 4.78 -11.73 -10.78
CA SER A 102 4.62 -10.31 -11.05
C SER A 102 4.76 -9.48 -9.78
N HIS A 103 5.44 -8.35 -9.92
CA HIS A 103 5.52 -7.32 -8.89
C HIS A 103 5.29 -5.93 -9.53
N SER A 104 4.68 -5.02 -8.78
CA SER A 104 4.52 -3.61 -9.17
C SER A 104 5.14 -2.71 -8.12
N HIS A 105 5.90 -1.72 -8.57
CA HIS A 105 6.52 -0.72 -7.71
C HIS A 105 5.74 0.58 -7.79
N GLU A 106 5.25 1.00 -6.63
CA GLU A 106 4.59 2.28 -6.42
C GLU A 106 5.51 3.16 -5.61
N GLU A 107 6.27 3.98 -6.33
CA GLU A 107 7.27 4.88 -5.78
C GLU A 107 7.25 6.24 -6.47
N TYR A 108 7.66 7.26 -5.72
CA TYR A 108 7.76 8.60 -6.25
C TYR A 108 8.93 8.73 -7.24
N TYR A 109 8.70 9.43 -8.35
CA TYR A 109 9.74 9.94 -9.24
C TYR A 109 9.49 11.42 -9.57
N GLU A 110 10.49 12.14 -10.08
CA GLU A 110 10.33 13.56 -10.40
C GLU A 110 9.25 13.77 -11.47
N GLY A 111 8.26 14.60 -11.16
CA GLY A 111 7.09 14.82 -12.02
C GLY A 111 5.93 13.85 -11.75
N HIS A 112 6.03 12.98 -10.75
CA HIS A 112 4.94 12.12 -10.32
C HIS A 112 3.73 12.97 -9.87
N PHE A 113 2.55 12.67 -10.43
CA PHE A 113 1.40 13.58 -10.37
C PHE A 113 0.44 13.31 -9.18
N TYR A 114 0.46 12.11 -8.61
CA TYR A 114 -0.46 11.74 -7.52
C TYR A 114 0.19 11.21 -6.22
N LEU A 115 1.52 11.04 -6.16
CA LEU A 115 2.26 10.63 -4.94
C LEU A 115 3.08 11.81 -4.41
N GLU A 116 3.18 11.92 -3.09
CA GLU A 116 4.09 12.84 -2.42
C GLU A 116 5.54 12.38 -2.49
N LYS A 117 6.47 13.33 -2.53
CA LYS A 117 7.91 13.07 -2.69
C LYS A 117 8.50 12.19 -1.57
N ASP A 118 8.00 12.37 -0.36
CA ASP A 118 8.51 11.67 0.83
C ASP A 118 7.75 10.36 1.11
N SER A 119 6.96 9.88 0.15
CA SER A 119 6.26 8.60 0.25
C SER A 119 7.23 7.43 0.26
N LEU A 120 7.00 6.45 1.12
CA LEU A 120 7.71 5.19 1.10
C LEU A 120 7.37 4.39 -0.18
N PRO A 121 8.35 3.75 -0.83
CA PRO A 121 8.09 2.78 -1.88
C PRO A 121 7.21 1.62 -1.39
N VAL A 122 6.24 1.23 -2.21
CA VAL A 122 5.40 0.05 -1.98
C VAL A 122 5.57 -0.92 -3.12
N VAL A 123 5.83 -2.19 -2.80
CA VAL A 123 5.88 -3.28 -3.77
C VAL A 123 4.63 -4.13 -3.60
N PHE A 124 3.88 -4.32 -4.68
CA PHE A 124 2.72 -5.21 -4.71
C PHE A 124 3.10 -6.55 -5.34
N GLU A 125 2.75 -7.65 -4.69
CA GLU A 125 3.02 -9.04 -5.12
C GLU A 125 1.78 -9.93 -4.97
N LEU A 126 1.62 -10.93 -5.83
CA LEU A 126 0.49 -11.86 -5.79
C LEU A 126 0.79 -13.07 -4.88
N HIS A 127 -0.17 -13.44 -4.04
CA HIS A 127 -0.15 -14.64 -3.18
C HIS A 127 -1.10 -15.74 -3.68
#